data_AF-A0A0V1KPD8-F1
#
_entry.id   AF-A0A0V1KPD8-F1
#
_cell.length_a   1.000
_cell.length_b   1.000
_cell.length_c   1.000
_cell.angle_alpha   90.00
_cell.angle_beta   90.00
_cell.angle_gamma   90.00
#
_symmetry.space_group_name_H-M   'P 1'
#
loop_
_entity.id
_entity.type
_entity.pdbx_description
1 polymer ?
#
loop_
_entity_poly.entity_id
_entity_poly.type
_entity_poly.pdbx_seq_one_letter_code
_entity_poly.pdbx_strand_id
1 'polypeptide(L)'
;MKEVTLLTLLIFCIFHFCIAQISKCRQADGANDIDWQLKSYFIKINKASKVILYKPPGEKQGKILVPPAATWTAYPRDLDNNAGHSFQKALESVTGTHANKNFFAYNNAAAGVVGVKTKSNSKGVVILDTTAPRDEAAWIVHTVPGYPKPKVQYTFPASEYANGHLLICLTIDESQIEPIGLFAYIEV
;
A
#
# COMPACT_ATOMS: atom_id res chain seq x y z
N MET A 1 13.32 16.73 -38.61
CA MET A 1 14.05 16.17 -37.44
C MET A 1 13.61 16.74 -36.08
N LYS A 2 12.76 17.77 -35.99
CA LYS A 2 12.26 18.30 -34.69
C LYS A 2 11.01 17.58 -34.17
N GLU A 3 10.16 17.08 -35.06
CA GLU A 3 8.92 16.35 -34.72
C GLU A 3 9.17 14.99 -34.04
N VAL A 4 10.19 14.24 -34.48
CA VAL A 4 10.49 12.90 -33.96
C VAL A 4 11.01 12.98 -32.52
N THR A 5 11.79 14.01 -32.19
CA THR A 5 12.32 14.23 -30.84
C THR A 5 11.21 14.61 -29.85
N LEU A 6 10.19 15.36 -30.30
CA LEU A 6 9.05 15.77 -29.48
C LEU A 6 8.14 14.58 -29.16
N LEU A 7 7.89 13.68 -30.12
CA LEU A 7 7.14 12.44 -29.89
C LEU A 7 7.88 11.49 -28.93
N THR A 8 9.21 11.34 -29.05
CA THR A 8 9.97 10.51 -28.11
C THR A 8 10.00 11.09 -26.69
N LEU A 9 10.03 12.42 -26.54
CA LEU A 9 9.92 13.10 -25.24
C LEU A 9 8.52 12.98 -24.63
N LEU A 10 7.47 13.10 -25.44
CA LEU A 10 6.08 12.89 -25.00
C LEU A 10 5.87 11.44 -24.53
N ILE A 11 6.37 10.47 -25.29
CA ILE A 11 6.31 9.04 -24.93
C ILE A 11 7.07 8.77 -23.62
N PHE A 12 8.25 9.37 -23.42
CA PHE A 12 8.98 9.26 -22.15
C PHE A 12 8.22 9.91 -20.97
N CYS A 13 7.55 11.04 -21.18
CA CYS A 13 6.66 11.64 -20.18
C CYS A 13 5.43 10.76 -19.89
N ILE A 14 4.82 10.13 -20.89
CA ILE A 14 3.65 9.25 -20.69
C ILE A 14 4.04 8.01 -19.87
N PHE A 15 5.24 7.44 -20.08
CA PHE A 15 5.67 6.22 -19.39
C PHE A 15 6.37 6.46 -18.04
N HIS A 16 7.07 7.58 -17.83
CA HIS A 16 7.76 7.85 -16.55
C HIS A 16 7.00 8.79 -15.59
N PHE A 17 6.05 9.60 -16.07
CA PHE A 17 5.34 10.58 -15.21
C PHE A 17 3.87 10.24 -14.92
N CYS A 18 3.29 9.21 -15.56
CA CYS A 18 1.89 8.82 -15.30
C CYS A 18 1.74 7.68 -14.29
N ILE A 19 2.80 7.35 -13.55
CA ILE A 19 2.64 6.52 -12.35
C ILE A 19 2.09 7.42 -11.26
N ALA A 20 0.78 7.44 -11.09
CA ALA A 20 0.15 8.11 -9.95
C ALA A 20 0.80 7.58 -8.66
N GLN A 21 1.42 8.46 -7.88
CA GLN A 21 2.09 8.12 -6.63
C GLN A 21 1.02 7.83 -5.57
N ILE A 22 1.16 6.71 -4.84
CA ILE A 22 0.06 6.18 -4.02
C ILE A 22 0.33 6.32 -2.53
N SER A 23 -0.65 6.90 -1.84
CA SER A 23 -0.78 7.01 -0.37
C SER A 23 -2.17 6.57 0.08
N LYS A 24 -2.86 5.74 -0.73
CA LYS A 24 -4.22 5.26 -0.47
C LYS A 24 -4.36 3.78 -0.75
N CYS A 25 -5.33 3.17 -0.09
CA CYS A 25 -5.76 1.83 -0.42
C CYS A 25 -6.46 1.80 -1.78
N ARG A 26 -6.26 0.69 -2.50
CA ARG A 26 -6.71 0.52 -3.88
C ARG A 26 -7.73 -0.59 -4.02
N GLN A 27 -8.58 -0.48 -5.04
CA GLN A 27 -9.49 -1.55 -5.45
C GLN A 27 -8.71 -2.82 -5.77
N ALA A 28 -9.39 -3.97 -5.84
CA ALA A 28 -8.75 -5.28 -5.92
C ALA A 28 -7.69 -5.39 -7.04
N ASP A 29 -7.96 -4.79 -8.21
CA ASP A 29 -7.07 -4.75 -9.38
C ASP A 29 -5.96 -3.68 -9.31
N GLY A 30 -6.00 -2.83 -8.29
CA GLY A 30 -5.08 -1.70 -8.10
C GLY A 30 -5.41 -0.46 -8.93
N ALA A 31 -6.48 -0.45 -9.73
CA ALA A 31 -6.72 0.62 -10.70
C ALA A 31 -7.14 1.94 -10.03
N ASN A 32 -8.12 1.88 -9.12
CA ASN A 32 -8.70 3.05 -8.48
C ASN A 32 -8.47 3.05 -6.97
N ASP A 33 -8.51 4.23 -6.37
CA ASP A 33 -8.58 4.36 -4.91
C ASP A 33 -9.94 3.85 -4.42
N ILE A 34 -9.96 3.32 -3.20
CA ILE A 34 -11.22 2.89 -2.58
C ILE A 34 -11.94 4.02 -1.84
N ASP A 35 -11.45 5.25 -1.96
CA ASP A 35 -12.13 6.44 -1.45
C ASP A 35 -13.44 6.61 -2.23
N TRP A 36 -14.50 5.99 -1.71
CA TRP A 36 -15.85 6.05 -2.21
C TRP A 36 -16.39 7.45 -1.87
N GLN A 37 -15.88 8.49 -2.53
CA GLN A 37 -16.48 9.80 -2.41
C GLN A 37 -17.88 9.73 -3.03
N LEU A 38 -18.90 9.50 -2.19
CA LEU A 38 -20.09 10.31 -2.31
C LEU A 38 -19.61 11.75 -2.15
N LYS A 39 -19.40 12.43 -3.28
CA LYS A 39 -19.20 13.88 -3.37
C LYS A 39 -20.48 14.62 -2.95
N SER A 40 -21.09 14.23 -1.84
CA SER A 40 -22.12 15.04 -1.21
C SER A 40 -21.39 16.11 -0.41
N TYR A 41 -21.32 17.30 -0.98
CA TYR A 41 -20.70 18.50 -0.42
C TYR A 41 -21.16 18.82 1.02
N PHE A 42 -22.27 18.21 1.47
CA PHE A 42 -22.89 18.44 2.77
C PHE A 42 -22.60 17.39 3.85
N ILE A 43 -21.92 16.27 3.53
CA ILE A 43 -21.59 15.25 4.53
C ILE A 43 -20.16 14.74 4.30
N LYS A 44 -19.19 15.30 5.05
CA LYS A 44 -17.91 14.63 5.28
C LYS A 44 -18.17 13.36 6.09
N ILE A 45 -18.51 12.26 5.43
CA ILE A 45 -18.49 10.95 6.09
C ILE A 45 -17.02 10.55 6.17
N ASN A 46 -16.39 10.77 7.32
CA ASN A 46 -15.06 10.25 7.69
C ASN A 46 -15.11 8.72 7.74
N LYS A 47 -15.26 8.06 6.59
CA LYS A 47 -15.25 6.61 6.52
C LYS A 47 -13.86 6.21 6.09
N ALA A 48 -13.07 5.76 7.07
CA ALA A 48 -11.83 5.05 6.82
C ALA A 48 -12.08 4.01 5.73
N SER A 49 -11.44 4.19 4.58
CA SER A 49 -11.60 3.31 3.44
C SER A 49 -10.66 2.12 3.68
N LYS A 50 -11.24 0.94 3.92
CA LYS A 50 -10.47 -0.26 4.31
C LYS A 50 -10.52 -1.36 3.26
N VAL A 51 -9.39 -2.02 3.02
CA VAL A 51 -9.28 -3.25 2.22
C VAL A 51 -8.74 -4.35 3.10
N ILE A 52 -9.31 -5.56 3.00
CA ILE A 52 -8.80 -6.73 3.72
C ILE A 52 -8.48 -7.82 2.70
N LEU A 53 -7.26 -8.35 2.74
CA LEU A 53 -6.82 -9.49 1.96
C LEU A 53 -6.47 -10.63 2.91
N TYR A 54 -7.06 -11.79 2.66
CA TYR A 54 -6.69 -13.05 3.30
C TYR A 54 -6.04 -13.96 2.26
N LYS A 55 -4.79 -14.35 2.51
CA LYS A 55 -4.07 -15.38 1.75
C LYS A 55 -4.14 -16.70 2.53
N PRO A 56 -4.80 -17.76 2.01
CA PRO A 56 -4.78 -19.07 2.65
C PRO A 56 -3.39 -19.72 2.68
N PRO A 57 -3.12 -20.64 3.62
CA PRO A 57 -1.93 -21.49 3.61
C PRO A 57 -1.81 -22.30 2.30
N GLY A 58 -0.60 -22.40 1.74
CA GLY A 58 -0.32 -23.15 0.51
C GLY A 58 -0.74 -22.45 -0.80
N GLU A 59 -1.55 -21.39 -0.72
CA GLU A 59 -2.04 -20.66 -1.89
C GLU A 59 -1.21 -19.41 -2.18
N LYS A 60 -0.94 -19.13 -3.45
CA LYS A 60 -0.33 -17.85 -3.88
C LYS A 60 -1.36 -16.74 -4.07
N GLN A 61 -2.60 -17.11 -4.40
CA GLN A 61 -3.72 -16.20 -4.58
C GLN A 61 -4.52 -16.08 -3.27
N GLY A 62 -5.00 -14.87 -2.98
CA GLY A 62 -5.85 -14.62 -1.81
C GLY A 62 -7.32 -14.46 -2.13
N LYS A 63 -8.08 -14.07 -1.11
CA LYS A 63 -9.42 -13.52 -1.20
C LYS A 63 -9.42 -12.12 -0.62
N ILE A 64 -10.17 -11.22 -1.23
CA ILE A 64 -10.19 -9.81 -0.86
C ILE A 64 -11.62 -9.35 -0.52
N LEU A 65 -11.72 -8.46 0.45
CA LEU A 65 -12.92 -7.72 0.79
C LEU A 65 -12.65 -6.24 0.54
N VAL A 66 -13.37 -5.68 -0.44
CA VAL A 66 -13.30 -4.26 -0.83
C VAL A 66 -14.68 -3.64 -0.69
N PRO A 67 -14.85 -2.55 0.08
CA PRO A 67 -16.11 -1.82 0.15
C PRO A 67 -16.58 -1.37 -1.24
N PRO A 68 -17.90 -1.33 -1.50
CA PRO A 68 -18.99 -1.65 -0.58
C PRO A 68 -19.36 -3.15 -0.55
N ALA A 69 -18.54 -4.04 -1.15
CA ALA A 69 -18.88 -5.46 -1.21
C ALA A 69 -19.01 -6.08 0.20
N ALA A 70 -20.05 -6.89 0.38
CA ALA A 70 -20.33 -7.58 1.64
C ALA A 70 -19.73 -9.00 1.69
N THR A 71 -19.09 -9.45 0.61
CA THR A 71 -18.57 -10.82 0.48
C THR A 71 -17.12 -10.81 0.00
N TRP A 72 -16.38 -11.83 0.41
CA TRP A 72 -15.03 -12.09 -0.08
C TRP A 72 -15.06 -12.49 -1.56
N THR A 73 -14.20 -11.89 -2.36
CA THR A 73 -14.01 -12.23 -3.77
C THR A 73 -12.60 -12.76 -4.01
N ALA A 74 -12.39 -13.48 -5.12
CA ALA A 74 -11.05 -13.92 -5.50
C ALA A 74 -10.13 -12.70 -5.73
N TYR A 75 -8.92 -12.74 -5.18
CA TYR A 75 -7.93 -11.70 -5.44
C TYR A 75 -7.46 -11.80 -6.90
N PRO A 76 -7.36 -10.72 -7.68
CA PRO A 76 -7.29 -10.84 -9.14
C PRO A 76 -5.97 -11.43 -9.67
N ARG A 77 -4.91 -11.47 -8.86
CA ARG A 77 -3.59 -11.99 -9.23
C ARG A 77 -2.96 -12.72 -8.05
N ASP A 78 -1.95 -13.53 -8.32
CA ASP A 78 -1.11 -14.06 -7.26
C ASP A 78 -0.35 -12.93 -6.56
N LEU A 79 -0.06 -13.12 -5.27
CA LEU A 79 0.61 -12.12 -4.44
C LEU A 79 2.05 -11.82 -4.89
N ASP A 80 2.72 -12.71 -5.62
CA ASP A 80 4.06 -12.51 -6.16
C ASP A 80 4.09 -11.76 -7.50
N ASN A 81 2.94 -11.53 -8.15
CA ASN A 81 2.87 -10.67 -9.32
C ASN A 81 3.28 -9.23 -8.96
N ASN A 82 4.11 -8.63 -9.82
CA ASN A 82 4.59 -7.26 -9.65
C ASN A 82 3.62 -6.18 -10.16
N ALA A 83 2.42 -6.55 -10.58
CA ALA A 83 1.41 -5.64 -11.11
C ALA A 83 -0.01 -6.22 -11.03
N GLY A 84 -1.00 -5.33 -11.15
CA GLY A 84 -2.40 -5.70 -11.39
C GLY A 84 -3.16 -6.12 -10.13
N HIS A 85 -2.72 -5.67 -8.95
CA HIS A 85 -3.44 -5.93 -7.71
C HIS A 85 -3.22 -4.84 -6.63
N SER A 86 -4.14 -4.80 -5.67
CA SER A 86 -4.29 -3.68 -4.72
C SER A 86 -3.07 -3.44 -3.84
N PHE A 87 -2.49 -4.49 -3.24
CA PHE A 87 -1.39 -4.34 -2.28
C PHE A 87 -0.06 -4.02 -2.95
N GLN A 88 0.21 -4.52 -4.15
CA GLN A 88 1.35 -4.07 -4.94
C GLN A 88 1.24 -2.58 -5.24
N LYS A 89 0.06 -2.13 -5.69
CA LYS A 89 -0.13 -0.73 -6.05
C LYS A 89 -0.11 0.20 -4.83
N ALA A 90 -0.68 -0.22 -3.70
CA ALA A 90 -0.61 0.56 -2.46
C ALA A 90 0.83 0.71 -1.93
N LEU A 91 1.70 -0.25 -2.20
CA LEU A 91 3.12 -0.25 -1.77
C LEU A 91 4.08 0.38 -2.78
N GLU A 92 3.56 0.97 -3.85
CA GLU A 92 4.38 1.56 -4.92
C GLU A 92 5.40 2.57 -4.38
N SER A 93 4.96 3.49 -3.51
CA SER A 93 5.81 4.50 -2.84
C SER A 93 6.85 3.92 -1.87
N VAL A 94 6.68 2.67 -1.45
CA VAL A 94 7.63 1.93 -0.59
C VAL A 94 8.72 1.28 -1.44
N THR A 95 8.33 0.75 -2.60
CA THR A 95 9.23 0.09 -3.55
C THR A 95 10.01 1.06 -4.44
N GLY A 96 9.41 2.21 -4.76
CA GLY A 96 10.00 3.30 -5.54
C GLY A 96 10.39 4.51 -4.70
N THR A 97 10.87 5.55 -5.37
CA THR A 97 11.16 6.86 -4.75
C THR A 97 10.29 7.92 -5.38
N HIS A 98 9.56 8.64 -4.53
CA HIS A 98 8.60 9.68 -4.88
C HIS A 98 8.84 10.87 -3.95
N ALA A 99 9.07 12.07 -4.51
CA ALA A 99 9.57 13.23 -3.76
C ALA A 99 8.65 13.70 -2.62
N ASN A 100 7.36 13.41 -2.75
CA ASN A 100 6.26 13.84 -1.91
C ASN A 100 5.57 12.65 -1.22
N LYS A 101 6.22 11.49 -1.19
CA LYS A 101 5.75 10.31 -0.43
C LYS A 101 6.82 9.86 0.53
N ASN A 102 6.48 9.88 1.80
CA ASN A 102 7.31 9.30 2.86
C ASN A 102 6.67 8.00 3.33
N PHE A 103 7.47 7.09 3.88
CA PHE A 103 6.91 5.89 4.52
C PHE A 103 7.74 5.47 5.72
N PHE A 104 7.08 4.79 6.64
CA PHE A 104 7.67 4.12 7.79
C PHE A 104 7.21 2.67 7.79
N ALA A 105 8.15 1.73 7.70
CA ALA A 105 7.87 0.30 7.75
C ALA A 105 8.37 -0.27 9.08
N TYR A 106 7.51 -0.99 9.79
CA TYR A 106 7.84 -1.65 11.05
C TYR A 106 7.57 -3.15 10.93
N ASN A 107 8.49 -3.98 11.40
CA ASN A 107 8.35 -5.42 11.36
C ASN A 107 9.32 -6.04 12.39
N ASN A 108 8.83 -6.91 13.27
CA ASN A 108 9.67 -7.63 14.23
C ASN A 108 10.60 -8.67 13.57
N ALA A 109 10.43 -8.91 12.26
CA ALA A 109 11.30 -9.68 11.39
C ALA A 109 11.55 -8.89 10.09
N ALA A 110 12.00 -7.64 10.21
CA ALA A 110 12.26 -6.76 9.07
C ALA A 110 13.29 -7.36 8.09
N ALA A 111 13.08 -7.15 6.80
CA ALA A 111 13.98 -7.66 5.76
C ALA A 111 15.39 -7.07 5.90
N GLY A 112 16.41 -7.92 5.89
CA GLY A 112 17.81 -7.48 5.98
C GLY A 112 18.28 -7.07 7.38
N VAL A 113 17.41 -7.13 8.39
CA VAL A 113 17.75 -6.83 9.79
C VAL A 113 17.92 -8.14 10.55
N VAL A 114 19.11 -8.36 11.13
CA VAL A 114 19.44 -9.56 11.92
C VAL A 114 19.83 -9.12 13.33
N GLY A 115 19.35 -9.84 14.36
CA GLY A 115 19.78 -9.64 15.75
C GLY A 115 19.04 -8.55 16.54
N VAL A 116 18.11 -7.81 15.93
CA VAL A 116 17.23 -6.87 16.65
C VAL A 116 16.02 -7.60 17.22
N LYS A 117 15.85 -7.55 18.55
CA LYS A 117 14.69 -8.12 19.25
C LYS A 117 13.74 -6.99 19.66
N THR A 118 12.57 -6.90 19.03
CA THR A 118 11.51 -5.97 19.43
C THR A 118 10.57 -6.64 20.43
N LYS A 119 9.97 -5.88 21.35
CA LYS A 119 8.93 -6.39 22.27
C LYS A 119 7.57 -6.60 21.57
N SER A 120 7.35 -5.89 20.46
CA SER A 120 6.15 -6.00 19.65
C SER A 120 6.31 -7.06 18.56
N ASN A 121 5.22 -7.79 18.26
CA ASN A 121 5.11 -8.70 17.12
C ASN A 121 4.39 -8.06 15.91
N SER A 122 4.00 -6.79 16.04
CA SER A 122 3.26 -6.05 15.02
C SER A 122 4.13 -5.80 13.78
N LYS A 123 3.48 -5.79 12.61
CA LYS A 123 4.12 -5.51 11.32
C LYS A 123 3.20 -4.65 10.46
N GLY A 124 3.78 -3.74 9.70
CA GLY A 124 3.03 -2.85 8.86
C GLY A 124 3.86 -1.75 8.25
N VAL A 125 3.18 -0.92 7.46
CA VAL A 125 3.76 0.24 6.79
C VAL A 125 2.77 1.39 6.83
N VAL A 126 3.26 2.57 7.18
CA VAL A 126 2.55 3.84 7.02
C VAL A 126 3.16 4.55 5.82
N ILE A 127 2.33 5.06 4.92
CA ILE A 127 2.75 5.82 3.72
C ILE A 127 2.02 7.17 3.76
N LEU A 128 2.77 8.26 3.75
CA LEU A 128 2.29 9.62 3.90
C LEU A 128 2.34 10.36 2.56
N ASP A 129 1.33 11.19 2.27
CA ASP A 129 1.41 12.23 1.24
C ASP A 129 1.78 13.57 1.85
N THR A 130 2.97 14.08 1.56
CA THR A 130 3.40 15.39 2.08
C THR A 130 3.04 16.56 1.15
N THR A 131 2.17 16.32 0.16
CA THR A 131 1.74 17.35 -0.81
C THR A 131 0.67 18.25 -0.22
N ALA A 132 1.02 19.45 0.24
CA ALA A 132 0.01 20.40 0.69
C ALA A 132 -0.97 20.81 -0.44
N PRO A 133 -2.29 20.96 -0.17
CA PRO A 133 -2.97 20.84 1.12
C PRO A 133 -3.63 19.47 1.36
N ARG A 134 -3.10 18.38 0.77
CA ARG A 134 -3.65 17.04 0.95
C ARG A 134 -3.37 16.54 2.36
N ASP A 135 -4.34 15.87 2.94
CA ASP A 135 -4.27 15.22 4.26
C ASP A 135 -4.62 13.75 4.06
N GLU A 136 -3.67 12.96 3.56
CA GLU A 136 -3.93 11.57 3.17
C GLU A 136 -2.73 10.64 3.44
N ALA A 137 -3.03 9.48 4.03
CA ALA A 137 -2.07 8.43 4.30
C ALA A 137 -2.69 7.03 4.14
N ALA A 138 -1.83 6.06 3.86
CA ALA A 138 -2.20 4.64 3.86
C ALA A 138 -1.49 3.94 5.01
N TRP A 139 -2.25 3.20 5.81
CA TRP A 139 -1.71 2.34 6.85
C TRP A 139 -2.02 0.87 6.54
N ILE A 140 -0.97 0.11 6.27
CA ILE A 140 -1.03 -1.31 6.01
C ILE A 140 -0.58 -2.07 7.26
N VAL A 141 -1.42 -2.94 7.78
CA VAL A 141 -1.08 -3.90 8.85
C VAL A 141 -1.08 -5.29 8.26
N HIS A 142 -0.07 -6.10 8.57
CA HIS A 142 0.02 -7.46 8.02
C HIS A 142 0.68 -8.46 8.96
N THR A 143 0.57 -9.74 8.61
CA THR A 143 1.25 -10.83 9.34
C THR A 143 2.53 -11.34 8.67
N VAL A 144 2.86 -10.87 7.46
CA VAL A 144 3.97 -11.37 6.62
C VAL A 144 5.36 -10.96 7.17
N PRO A 145 6.22 -11.89 7.59
CA PRO A 145 7.63 -11.60 7.95
C PRO A 145 8.44 -11.08 6.75
N GLY A 146 9.41 -10.21 6.98
CA GLY A 146 10.30 -9.69 5.92
C GLY A 146 9.61 -8.88 4.81
N TYR A 147 8.36 -8.45 5.03
CA TYR A 147 7.55 -7.72 4.07
C TYR A 147 7.14 -6.33 4.60
N PRO A 148 6.92 -5.35 3.70
CA PRO A 148 7.50 -5.33 2.36
C PRO A 148 9.01 -5.13 2.45
N LYS A 149 9.71 -5.35 1.34
CA LYS A 149 11.11 -4.95 1.21
C LYS A 149 11.15 -3.52 0.65
N PRO A 150 11.60 -2.52 1.41
CA PRO A 150 11.65 -1.14 0.92
C PRO A 150 12.69 -0.97 -0.17
N LYS A 151 12.43 -0.04 -1.10
CA LYS A 151 13.39 0.39 -2.16
C LYS A 151 13.91 -0.71 -3.08
N VAL A 152 13.15 -1.80 -3.19
CA VAL A 152 13.35 -2.86 -4.18
C VAL A 152 12.04 -3.12 -4.89
N GLN A 153 12.09 -3.78 -6.05
CA GLN A 153 10.89 -4.18 -6.78
C GLN A 153 9.94 -4.98 -5.86
N TYR A 154 8.64 -4.75 -6.02
CA TYR A 154 7.61 -5.47 -5.29
C TYR A 154 7.81 -6.98 -5.38
N THR A 155 7.76 -7.66 -4.24
CA THR A 155 7.86 -9.12 -4.14
C THR A 155 7.14 -9.58 -2.88
N PHE A 156 6.40 -10.69 -2.99
CA PHE A 156 5.92 -11.42 -1.84
C PHE A 156 6.95 -12.49 -1.43
N PRO A 157 7.32 -12.62 -0.14
CA PRO A 157 8.36 -13.56 0.28
C PRO A 157 7.99 -15.01 -0.02
N ALA A 158 8.83 -15.73 -0.76
CA ALA A 158 8.56 -17.12 -1.13
C ALA A 158 8.52 -18.08 0.06
N SER A 159 9.21 -17.76 1.16
CA SER A 159 9.12 -18.51 2.42
C SER A 159 7.72 -18.53 3.04
N GLU A 160 6.87 -17.58 2.64
CA GLU A 160 5.55 -17.34 3.22
C GLU A 160 4.41 -17.93 2.37
N TYR A 161 4.71 -18.68 1.31
CA TYR A 161 3.65 -19.33 0.50
C TYR A 161 2.95 -20.45 1.27
N ALA A 162 3.66 -21.21 2.09
CA ALA A 162 3.09 -22.27 2.91
C ALA A 162 2.18 -21.73 4.03
N ASN A 163 2.37 -20.48 4.44
CA ASN A 163 1.68 -19.88 5.58
C ASN A 163 0.42 -19.08 5.17
N GLY A 164 -0.53 -18.96 6.10
CA GLY A 164 -1.68 -18.08 5.93
C GLY A 164 -1.36 -16.64 6.37
N HIS A 165 -1.83 -15.64 5.62
CA HIS A 165 -1.58 -14.24 5.94
C HIS A 165 -2.83 -13.37 5.85
N LEU A 166 -2.89 -12.38 6.74
CA LEU A 166 -3.87 -11.31 6.72
C LEU A 166 -3.13 -10.00 6.42
N LEU A 167 -3.67 -9.22 5.49
CA LEU A 167 -3.23 -7.87 5.19
C LEU A 167 -4.44 -6.95 5.23
N ILE A 168 -4.33 -5.84 5.94
CA ILE A 168 -5.35 -4.81 6.05
C ILE A 168 -4.72 -3.52 5.58
N CYS A 169 -5.39 -2.80 4.68
CA CYS A 169 -5.02 -1.45 4.29
C CYS A 169 -6.12 -0.50 4.76
N LEU A 170 -5.75 0.60 5.42
CA LEU A 170 -6.62 1.70 5.81
C LEU A 170 -6.16 2.99 5.11
N THR A 171 -7.06 3.65 4.37
CA THR A 171 -6.86 5.06 3.99
C THR A 171 -7.33 5.91 5.16
N ILE A 172 -6.43 6.72 5.68
CA ILE A 172 -6.61 7.61 6.83
C ILE A 172 -6.11 9.01 6.47
N ASP A 173 -6.44 9.99 7.29
CA ASP A 173 -5.88 11.33 7.16
C ASP A 173 -4.45 11.32 7.75
N GLU A 174 -3.52 12.07 7.15
CA GLU A 174 -2.15 12.23 7.67
C GLU A 174 -2.18 12.80 9.11
N SER A 175 -3.09 13.72 9.38
CA SER A 175 -3.32 14.32 10.70
C SER A 175 -3.71 13.30 11.79
N GLN A 176 -4.14 12.08 11.43
CA GLN A 176 -4.43 11.01 12.39
C GLN A 176 -3.18 10.23 12.83
N ILE A 177 -2.04 10.38 12.13
CA ILE A 177 -0.83 9.59 12.38
C ILE A 177 -0.17 9.93 13.71
N GLU A 178 0.03 11.21 14.03
CA GLU A 178 0.67 11.64 15.27
C GLU A 178 -0.08 11.10 16.51
N PRO A 179 -1.42 11.22 16.61
CA PRO A 179 -2.19 10.58 17.68
C PRO A 179 -2.01 9.05 17.76
N ILE A 180 -1.86 8.35 16.62
CA ILE A 180 -1.64 6.89 16.59
C ILE A 180 -0.22 6.54 17.03
N GLY A 181 0.78 7.30 16.55
CA GLY A 181 2.20 7.08 16.81
C GLY A 181 2.56 7.24 18.28
N LEU A 182 1.92 8.19 18.97
CA LEU A 182 2.12 8.43 20.40
C LEU A 182 1.86 7.18 21.27
N PHE A 183 0.88 6.35 20.91
CA PHE A 183 0.58 5.10 21.65
C PHE A 183 1.31 3.87 21.10
N ALA A 184 1.83 3.94 19.88
CA ALA A 184 2.57 2.87 19.22
C ALA A 184 4.10 2.97 19.38
N TYR A 185 4.63 4.04 20.01
CA TYR A 185 6.05 4.42 19.98
C TYR A 185 6.60 4.49 18.55
N ILE A 186 5.86 5.17 17.67
CA ILE A 186 6.34 5.56 16.34
C ILE A 186 6.72 7.03 16.45
N GLU A 187 8.03 7.31 16.52
CA GLU A 187 8.54 8.69 16.36
C GLU A 187 8.57 8.98 14.85
N VAL A 188 7.83 10.00 14.42
CA VAL A 188 7.78 10.49 13.03
C VAL A 188 8.71 11.68 12.89
#